data_AF-A0A8J8PB24-F1
#
_entry.id   AF-A0A8J8PB24-F1
#
_cell.length_a   1.000
_cell.length_b   1.000
_cell.length_c   1.000
_cell.angle_alpha   90.00
_cell.angle_beta   90.00
_cell.angle_gamma   90.00
#
_symmetry.space_group_name_H-M   'P 1'
#
loop_
_entity.id
_entity.type
_entity.pdbx_description
1 polymer ?
#
loop_
_entity_poly.entity_id
_entity_poly.type
_entity_poly.pdbx_seq_one_letter_code
_entity_poly.pdbx_strand_id
1 'polypeptide(L)'
;MYEAVDENNNGKLQQVAVTAKKWNEKNGKPVSSFHMVNMAYKYFKQDAPSNASTTEHMHRFFRQLPDYMQSETREPVYQERLDKGMSSKERRQAAGKAYNAQEKLREAKRLQEQGKTEKAKEKYREVYGDNFK
;
A
#
# COMPACT_ATOMS: atom_id res chain seq x y z
N MET A 1 3.57 -10.27 17.19
CA MET A 1 2.41 -10.37 16.25
C MET A 1 2.76 -9.92 14.84
N TYR A 2 3.33 -8.72 14.66
CA TYR A 2 3.77 -8.26 13.35
C TYR A 2 4.87 -9.17 12.76
N GLU A 3 5.92 -9.46 13.54
CA GLU A 3 7.05 -10.32 13.15
C GLU A 3 6.58 -11.70 12.67
N ALA A 4 5.74 -12.39 13.44
CA ALA A 4 5.20 -13.69 13.05
C ALA A 4 4.42 -13.65 11.71
N VAL A 5 3.68 -12.58 11.43
CA VAL A 5 2.98 -12.44 10.14
C VAL A 5 3.97 -12.16 9.01
N ASP A 6 5.02 -11.39 9.26
CA ASP A 6 6.07 -11.13 8.27
C ASP A 6 6.89 -12.39 7.96
N GLU A 7 7.28 -13.15 8.99
CA GLU A 7 7.95 -14.45 8.87
C GLU A 7 7.12 -15.45 8.06
N ASN A 8 5.82 -15.59 8.38
CA ASN A 8 4.89 -16.44 7.63
C ASN A 8 4.72 -16.02 6.16
N ASN A 9 5.06 -14.77 5.84
CA ASN A 9 5.02 -14.23 4.49
C ASN A 9 6.42 -14.03 3.89
N ASN A 10 7.46 -14.65 4.46
CA ASN A 10 8.84 -14.58 3.99
C ASN A 10 9.38 -13.14 3.86
N GLY A 11 9.09 -12.26 4.82
CA GLY A 11 9.57 -10.87 4.83
C GLY A 11 8.86 -9.93 3.85
N LYS A 12 7.85 -10.42 3.11
CA LYS A 12 7.14 -9.64 2.09
C LYS A 12 6.30 -8.53 2.70
N LEU A 13 5.82 -8.70 3.95
CA LEU A 13 5.05 -7.67 4.63
C LEU A 13 5.93 -6.46 4.90
N GLN A 14 7.14 -6.65 5.42
CA GLN A 14 8.08 -5.56 5.64
C GLN A 14 8.39 -4.81 4.33
N GLN A 15 8.60 -5.53 3.23
CA GLN A 15 8.88 -4.92 1.92
C GLN A 15 7.72 -4.05 1.44
N VAL A 16 6.48 -4.56 1.50
CA VAL A 16 5.28 -3.79 1.13
C VAL A 16 5.09 -2.58 2.05
N ALA A 17 5.28 -2.75 3.36
CA ALA A 17 5.13 -1.68 4.35
C ALA A 17 6.15 -0.55 4.12
N VAL A 18 7.39 -0.88 3.79
CA VAL A 18 8.43 0.12 3.46
C VAL A 18 8.06 0.90 2.20
N THR A 19 7.63 0.21 1.13
CA THR A 19 7.19 0.86 -0.11
C THR A 19 5.98 1.76 0.13
N ALA A 20 5.00 1.28 0.89
CA ALA A 20 3.81 2.04 1.26
C ALA A 20 4.15 3.29 2.09
N LYS A 21 5.10 3.20 3.02
CA LYS A 21 5.61 4.35 3.79
C LYS A 21 6.27 5.40 2.89
N LYS A 22 7.12 4.98 1.96
CA LYS A 22 7.77 5.90 1.00
C LYS A 22 6.76 6.62 0.13
N TRP A 23 5.77 5.88 -0.39
CA TRP A 23 4.65 6.49 -1.11
C TRP A 23 3.91 7.50 -0.24
N ASN A 24 3.60 7.13 1.01
CA ASN A 24 2.90 7.99 1.96
C ASN A 24 3.66 9.31 2.18
N GLU A 25 4.98 9.24 2.43
CA GLU A 25 5.85 10.41 2.60
C GLU A 25 5.89 11.29 1.35
N LYS A 26 6.10 10.70 0.16
CA LYS A 26 6.10 11.42 -1.12
C LYS A 26 4.79 12.15 -1.41
N ASN A 27 3.68 11.67 -0.86
CA ASN A 27 2.35 12.24 -1.07
C ASN A 27 1.89 13.16 0.08
N GLY A 28 2.83 13.68 0.88
CA GLY A 28 2.54 14.63 1.96
C GLY A 28 1.94 13.96 3.20
N LYS A 29 2.25 12.68 3.41
CA LYS A 29 1.92 11.90 4.61
C LYS A 29 0.42 11.94 4.97
N PRO A 30 -0.48 11.52 4.05
CA PRO A 30 -1.93 11.54 4.28
C PRO A 30 -2.40 10.77 5.52
N VAL A 31 -1.62 9.78 5.97
CA VAL A 31 -1.80 9.10 7.26
C VAL A 31 -0.47 9.00 8.00
N SER A 32 -0.50 8.70 9.30
CA SER A 32 0.74 8.41 10.03
C SER A 32 1.44 7.19 9.45
N SER A 33 2.78 7.14 9.50
CA SER A 33 3.53 6.00 9.01
C SER A 33 3.18 4.71 9.76
N PHE A 34 2.81 4.82 11.05
CA PHE A 34 2.32 3.69 11.84
C PHE A 34 0.96 3.18 11.35
N HIS A 35 0.02 4.08 11.00
CA HIS A 35 -1.27 3.70 10.40
C HIS A 35 -1.08 2.99 9.07
N MET A 36 -0.19 3.48 8.21
CA MET A 36 0.15 2.85 6.92
C MET A 36 0.72 1.43 7.10
N VAL A 37 1.62 1.23 8.06
CA VAL A 37 2.18 -0.09 8.39
C VAL A 37 1.07 -1.04 8.86
N ASN A 38 0.15 -0.56 9.68
CA ASN A 38 -0.97 -1.37 10.14
C ASN A 38 -2.00 -1.68 9.04
N MET A 39 -2.14 -0.83 8.02
CA MET A 39 -2.90 -1.18 6.80
C MET A 39 -2.21 -2.31 6.02
N ALA A 40 -0.89 -2.27 5.87
CA ALA A 40 -0.14 -3.36 5.24
C ALA A 40 -0.26 -4.66 6.06
N TYR A 41 -0.15 -4.57 7.39
CA TYR A 41 -0.39 -5.71 8.28
C TYR A 41 -1.79 -6.29 8.12
N LYS A 42 -2.84 -5.45 8.07
CA LYS A 42 -4.22 -5.87 7.83
C LYS A 42 -4.35 -6.65 6.51
N TYR A 43 -3.78 -6.12 5.42
CA TYR A 43 -3.73 -6.80 4.13
C TYR A 43 -3.10 -8.20 4.23
N PHE A 44 -1.93 -8.32 4.88
CA PHE A 44 -1.27 -9.62 5.03
C PHE A 44 -1.99 -10.61 5.93
N LYS A 45 -2.82 -10.11 6.84
CA LYS A 45 -3.64 -10.96 7.73
C LYS A 45 -4.92 -11.45 7.05
N GLN A 46 -5.50 -10.68 6.12
CA GLN A 46 -6.86 -10.90 5.62
C GLN A 46 -6.95 -11.21 4.12
N ASP A 47 -6.08 -10.61 3.32
CA ASP A 47 -6.26 -10.50 1.87
C ASP A 47 -5.07 -11.02 1.05
N ALA A 48 -3.91 -11.23 1.69
CA ALA A 48 -2.69 -11.64 1.00
C ALA A 48 -2.73 -13.13 0.60
N PRO A 49 -2.66 -13.45 -0.70
CA PRO A 49 -2.52 -14.84 -1.13
C PRO A 49 -1.11 -15.35 -0.85
N SER A 50 -0.98 -16.56 -0.28
CA SER A 50 0.31 -17.12 0.17
C SER A 50 1.38 -17.21 -0.92
N ASN A 51 0.99 -17.48 -2.16
CA ASN A 51 1.90 -17.78 -3.27
C ASN A 51 2.18 -16.57 -4.17
N ALA A 52 1.76 -15.36 -3.79
CA ALA A 52 2.05 -14.16 -4.58
C ALA A 52 3.50 -13.69 -4.42
N SER A 53 4.04 -13.06 -5.47
CA SER A 53 5.31 -12.35 -5.41
C SER A 53 5.16 -11.04 -4.62
N THR A 54 6.27 -10.46 -4.15
CA THR A 54 6.25 -9.13 -3.51
C THR A 54 5.57 -8.09 -4.41
N THR A 55 5.87 -8.10 -5.71
CA THR A 55 5.27 -7.16 -6.68
C THR A 55 3.77 -7.34 -6.79
N GLU A 56 3.28 -8.58 -6.81
CA GLU A 56 1.84 -8.86 -6.82
C GLU A 56 1.18 -8.38 -5.51
N HIS A 57 1.83 -8.57 -4.35
CA HIS A 57 1.35 -8.01 -3.09
C HIS A 57 1.31 -6.49 -3.11
N MET A 58 2.33 -5.82 -3.65
CA MET A 58 2.33 -4.36 -3.81
C MET A 58 1.17 -3.92 -4.70
N HIS A 59 0.92 -4.56 -5.84
CA HIS A 59 -0.24 -4.23 -6.69
C HIS A 59 -1.57 -4.40 -5.95
N ARG A 60 -1.76 -5.52 -5.26
CA ARG A 60 -3.00 -5.81 -4.52
C ARG A 60 -3.22 -4.85 -3.36
N PHE A 61 -2.19 -4.58 -2.58
CA PHE A 61 -2.24 -3.63 -1.47
C PHE A 61 -2.63 -2.24 -1.97
N PHE A 62 -1.94 -1.69 -2.97
CA PHE A 62 -2.26 -0.36 -3.51
C PHE A 62 -3.62 -0.31 -4.20
N ARG A 63 -4.11 -1.43 -4.74
CA ARG A 63 -5.47 -1.53 -5.28
C ARG A 63 -6.53 -1.42 -4.18
N GLN A 64 -6.26 -1.92 -2.98
CA GLN A 64 -7.17 -1.85 -1.82
C GLN A 64 -6.95 -0.61 -0.94
N LEU A 65 -5.83 0.09 -1.12
CA LEU A 65 -5.44 1.23 -0.29
C LEU A 65 -6.52 2.33 -0.19
N PRO A 66 -7.24 2.71 -1.26
CA PRO A 66 -8.32 3.71 -1.15
C PRO A 66 -9.43 3.29 -0.18
N ASP A 67 -9.75 1.99 -0.14
CA ASP A 67 -10.74 1.44 0.79
C ASP A 67 -10.18 1.41 2.21
N TYR A 68 -8.90 1.03 2.37
CA TYR A 68 -8.24 1.05 3.68
C TYR A 68 -8.16 2.44 4.30
N MET A 69 -7.99 3.49 3.48
CA MET A 69 -8.00 4.90 3.93
C MET A 69 -9.35 5.35 4.49
N GLN A 70 -10.44 4.71 4.08
CA GLN A 70 -11.80 5.03 4.51
C GLN A 70 -12.29 4.07 5.59
N SER A 71 -11.74 2.85 5.62
CA SER A 71 -12.07 1.83 6.60
C SER A 71 -11.39 2.05 7.94
N GLU A 72 -11.91 1.39 8.97
CA GLU A 72 -11.25 1.31 10.25
C GLU A 72 -9.97 0.47 10.18
N THR A 73 -8.90 0.99 10.79
CA THR A 73 -7.65 0.27 11.03
C THR A 73 -7.34 0.30 12.52
N ARG A 74 -7.04 -0.86 13.07
CA ARG A 74 -6.62 -1.04 14.47
C ARG A 74 -5.17 -1.50 14.52
N GLU A 75 -4.45 -1.08 15.54
CA GLU A 75 -3.17 -1.73 15.85
C GLU A 75 -3.39 -3.11 16.50
N PRO A 76 -2.47 -4.07 16.35
CA PRO A 76 -2.72 -5.47 16.70
C PRO A 76 -2.66 -5.77 18.20
N VAL A 77 -1.98 -4.97 19.02
CA VAL A 77 -1.67 -5.27 20.42
C VAL A 77 -2.84 -4.90 21.35
N TYR A 78 -3.28 -3.64 21.32
CA TYR A 78 -4.33 -3.10 22.20
C TYR A 78 -5.67 -2.88 21.47
N GLN A 79 -5.75 -3.20 20.18
CA GLN A 79 -6.90 -2.96 19.30
C GLN A 79 -7.33 -1.49 19.22
N GLU A 80 -6.41 -0.56 19.45
CA GLU A 80 -6.66 0.88 19.34
C GLU A 80 -6.86 1.30 17.88
N ARG A 81 -7.88 2.14 17.66
CA ARG A 81 -8.17 2.71 16.34
C ARG A 81 -7.18 3.79 15.96
N LEU A 82 -6.57 3.64 14.80
CA LEU A 82 -5.54 4.54 14.28
C LEU A 82 -6.12 5.67 13.41
N ASP A 83 -7.39 5.58 13.04
CA ASP A 83 -8.09 6.55 12.19
C ASP A 83 -8.80 7.67 12.99
N LYS A 84 -8.74 7.63 14.33
CA LYS A 84 -9.44 8.57 15.23
C LYS A 84 -9.05 10.03 15.01
N GLY A 85 -7.80 10.29 14.60
CA GLY A 85 -7.29 11.64 14.37
C GLY A 85 -7.66 12.26 13.03
N MET A 86 -8.35 11.52 12.14
CA MET A 86 -8.70 12.01 10.80
C MET A 86 -10.18 12.33 10.68
N SER A 87 -10.48 13.58 10.32
CA SER A 87 -11.79 14.00 9.86
C SER A 87 -12.24 13.25 8.61
N SER A 88 -13.55 13.21 8.35
CA SER A 88 -14.08 12.62 7.12
C SER A 88 -13.52 13.27 5.85
N LYS A 89 -13.19 14.57 5.90
CA LYS A 89 -12.57 15.29 4.77
C LYS A 89 -11.15 14.79 4.53
N GLU A 90 -10.34 14.64 5.58
CA GLU A 90 -8.96 14.13 5.47
C GLU A 90 -8.96 12.68 4.96
N ARG A 91 -9.89 11.83 5.42
CA ARG A 91 -10.04 10.46 4.91
C ARG A 91 -10.33 10.44 3.41
N ARG A 92 -11.28 11.28 2.95
CA ARG A 92 -11.59 11.40 1.52
C ARG A 92 -10.39 11.90 0.71
N GLN A 93 -9.64 12.86 1.22
CA GLN A 93 -8.42 13.35 0.57
C GLN A 93 -7.33 12.28 0.50
N ALA A 94 -7.12 11.53 1.59
CA ALA A 94 -6.17 10.42 1.63
C ALA A 94 -6.56 9.30 0.65
N ALA A 95 -7.85 8.94 0.62
CA ALA A 95 -8.39 7.97 -0.32
C ALA A 95 -8.25 8.45 -1.77
N GLY A 96 -8.48 9.73 -2.06
CA GLY A 96 -8.26 10.31 -3.39
C GLY A 96 -6.81 10.21 -3.86
N LYS A 97 -5.84 10.45 -2.96
CA LYS A 97 -4.41 10.24 -3.27
C LYS A 97 -4.10 8.76 -3.54
N ALA A 98 -4.64 7.86 -2.74
CA ALA A 98 -4.50 6.42 -2.94
C ALA A 98 -5.14 5.96 -4.27
N TYR A 99 -6.29 6.53 -4.65
CA TYR A 99 -6.96 6.25 -5.91
C TYR A 99 -6.10 6.69 -7.10
N ASN A 100 -5.50 7.88 -7.05
CA ASN A 100 -4.56 8.32 -8.09
C ASN A 100 -3.35 7.38 -8.21
N ALA A 101 -2.86 6.82 -7.11
CA ALA A 101 -1.80 5.81 -7.15
C ALA A 101 -2.27 4.51 -7.82
N GLN A 102 -3.48 4.05 -7.49
CA GLN A 102 -4.10 2.89 -8.14
C GLN A 102 -4.25 3.08 -9.65
N GLU A 103 -4.70 4.25 -10.11
CA GLU A 103 -4.84 4.57 -11.53
C GLU A 103 -3.50 4.53 -12.27
N LYS A 104 -2.43 5.09 -11.67
CA LYS A 104 -1.07 5.00 -12.23
C LYS A 104 -0.59 3.57 -12.38
N LEU A 105 -0.91 2.69 -11.41
CA LEU A 105 -0.57 1.28 -11.49
C LEU A 105 -1.37 0.54 -12.57
N ARG A 106 -2.65 0.89 -12.77
CA ARG A 106 -3.46 0.37 -13.88
C ARG A 106 -2.88 0.78 -15.23
N GLU A 107 -2.47 2.04 -15.35
CA GLU A 107 -1.81 2.55 -16.56
C GLU A 107 -0.49 1.82 -16.82
N ALA A 108 0.35 1.66 -15.78
CA ALA A 108 1.62 0.92 -15.86
C ALA A 108 1.42 -0.50 -16.38
N LYS A 109 0.44 -1.22 -15.83
CA LYS A 109 0.11 -2.59 -16.26
C LYS A 109 -0.33 -2.63 -17.73
N ARG A 110 -1.19 -1.70 -18.16
CA ARG A 110 -1.62 -1.59 -19.56
C ARG A 110 -0.44 -1.32 -20.50
N LEU A 111 0.50 -0.46 -20.11
CA LEU A 111 1.71 -0.18 -20.89
C LEU A 111 2.59 -1.43 -21.01
N GLN A 112 2.74 -2.20 -19.94
CA GLN A 112 3.49 -3.45 -19.93
C GLN A 112 2.85 -4.49 -20.87
N GLU A 113 1.52 -4.64 -20.84
CA GLU A 113 0.77 -5.54 -21.74
C GLU A 113 0.90 -5.14 -23.22
N GLN A 114 1.14 -3.85 -23.51
CA GLN A 114 1.42 -3.33 -24.85
C GLN A 114 2.89 -3.44 -25.28
N GLY A 115 3.75 -4.08 -24.47
CA GLY A 115 5.19 -4.17 -24.72
C GLY A 115 5.97 -2.86 -24.50
N LYS A 116 5.34 -1.82 -23.93
CA LYS A 116 5.97 -0.51 -23.63
C LYS A 116 6.67 -0.54 -22.27
N THR A 117 7.62 -1.45 -22.13
CA THR A 117 8.25 -1.81 -20.85
C THR A 117 8.86 -0.63 -20.11
N GLU A 118 9.61 0.25 -20.78
CA GLU A 118 10.25 1.40 -20.11
C GLU A 118 9.21 2.41 -19.59
N LYS A 119 8.16 2.70 -20.36
CA LYS A 119 7.06 3.56 -19.91
C LYS A 119 6.28 2.94 -18.74
N ALA A 120 6.12 1.62 -18.73
CA ALA A 120 5.52 0.92 -17.60
C ALA A 120 6.37 1.04 -16.32
N LYS A 121 7.69 0.87 -16.43
CA LYS A 121 8.63 1.05 -15.31
C LYS A 121 8.60 2.47 -14.75
N GLU A 122 8.57 3.49 -15.61
CA GLU A 122 8.41 4.89 -15.18
C GLU A 122 7.15 5.07 -14.34
N LYS A 123 6.01 4.55 -14.81
CA LYS A 123 4.74 4.63 -14.06
C LYS A 123 4.77 3.86 -12.74
N TYR A 124 5.41 2.70 -12.69
CA TYR A 124 5.61 1.99 -11.42
C TYR A 124 6.49 2.78 -10.44
N ARG A 125 7.59 3.40 -10.90
CA ARG A 125 8.47 4.23 -10.07
C ARG A 125 7.77 5.48 -9.53
N GLU A 126 6.82 6.04 -10.28
CA GLU A 126 6.02 7.16 -9.78
C GLU A 126 5.31 6.81 -8.45
N VAL A 127 4.88 5.55 -8.29
CA VAL A 127 4.13 5.06 -7.12
C VAL A 127 5.03 4.38 -6.09
N TYR A 128 5.84 3.42 -6.51
CA TYR A 128 6.67 2.59 -5.62
C TYR A 128 8.00 3.23 -5.22
N GLY A 129 8.39 4.30 -5.93
CA GLY A 129 9.67 4.98 -5.77
C GLY A 129 10.76 4.39 -6.66
N ASP A 130 11.91 5.07 -6.68
CA ASP A 130 12.97 4.86 -7.68
C ASP A 130 13.68 3.51 -7.55
N ASN A 131 13.53 2.84 -6.40
CA ASN A 131 14.10 1.52 -6.16
C ASN A 131 13.32 0.39 -6.85
N PHE A 132 12.20 0.69 -7.51
CA PHE A 132 11.48 -0.29 -8.32
C PHE A 132 12.27 -0.61 -9.59
N LYS A 133 12.67 -1.89 -9.71
CA LYS A 133 13.50 -2.43 -10.78
C LYS A 133 12.66 -3.18 -11.80
#